data_AF-A0A6A7BDE8-F1
#
_entry.id   AF-A0A6A7BDE8-F1
#
_cell.length_a   1.000
_cell.length_b   1.000
_cell.length_c   1.000
_cell.angle_alpha   90.00
_cell.angle_beta   90.00
_cell.angle_gamma   90.00
#
_symmetry.space_group_name_H-M   'P 1'
#
loop_
_entity.id
_entity.type
_entity.pdbx_description
1 polymer ?
#
loop_
_entity_poly.entity_id
_entity_poly.type
_entity_poly.pdbx_seq_one_letter_code
_entity_poly.pdbx_strand_id
1 'polypeptide(L)'
;MPVPSYNAMPLSKMFLGVRVLQAICMIIVIGICSNFVQMIVTTGVEPPKEFVGTLSVACIATLYIMVSVGYYWSHANLGLLVMTGVDSLLLIAFIVCAVTLGKPMSYLNCYVIGKSSSEVDAQYAYAFVTATSQNLNKPGSNMDLMHWAGVTRNNCFQAKATWGMTIALCVLFTTSCALLPTLWYKNKKPAPKTIEEA
;
A
#
# COMPACT_ATOMS: atom_id res chain seq x y z
N MET A 1 -14.81 1.74 24.42
CA MET A 1 -16.03 2.54 24.11
C MET A 1 -16.83 1.79 23.06
N PRO A 2 -18.18 1.85 23.09
CA PRO A 2 -19.00 1.19 22.07
C PRO A 2 -18.70 1.74 20.67
N VAL A 3 -18.72 0.87 19.65
CA VAL A 3 -18.47 1.27 18.26
C VAL A 3 -19.69 2.03 17.73
N PRO A 4 -19.53 3.24 17.14
CA PRO A 4 -20.61 4.02 16.55
C PRO A 4 -21.40 3.20 15.52
N SER A 5 -22.72 3.09 15.64
CA SER A 5 -23.52 2.20 14.77
C SER A 5 -23.94 2.83 13.43
N TYR A 6 -24.02 4.18 13.33
CA TYR A 6 -24.41 4.94 12.13
C TYR A 6 -25.61 4.33 11.35
N ASN A 7 -26.64 3.84 12.06
CA ASN A 7 -27.81 3.12 11.49
C ASN A 7 -27.46 1.90 10.62
N ALA A 8 -26.24 1.36 10.73
CA ALA A 8 -25.69 0.27 9.95
C ALA A 8 -24.56 -0.46 10.71
N MET A 9 -24.90 -1.11 11.83
CA MET A 9 -23.94 -1.79 12.71
C MET A 9 -22.95 -2.74 12.01
N PRO A 10 -23.33 -3.62 11.05
CA PRO A 10 -22.36 -4.51 10.41
C PRO A 10 -21.34 -3.74 9.54
N LEU A 11 -21.79 -2.66 8.89
CA LEU A 11 -20.97 -1.86 7.98
C LEU A 11 -19.95 -1.01 8.75
N SER A 12 -20.37 -0.48 9.90
CA SER A 12 -19.52 0.24 10.84
C SER A 12 -18.41 -0.65 11.42
N LYS A 13 -18.74 -1.89 11.82
CA LYS A 13 -17.76 -2.86 12.30
C LYS A 13 -16.78 -3.28 11.20
N MET A 14 -17.27 -3.46 9.97
CA MET A 14 -16.42 -3.76 8.82
C MET A 14 -15.42 -2.62 8.53
N PHE A 15 -15.88 -1.36 8.58
CA PHE A 15 -14.99 -0.20 8.43
C PHE A 15 -13.88 -0.18 9.48
N LEU A 16 -14.22 -0.40 10.76
CA LEU A 16 -13.21 -0.48 11.82
C LEU A 16 -12.23 -1.62 11.58
N GLY A 17 -12.70 -2.79 11.15
CA GLY A 17 -11.85 -3.93 10.79
C GLY A 17 -10.89 -3.61 9.65
N VAL A 18 -11.37 -2.94 8.59
CA VAL A 18 -10.54 -2.48 7.47
C VAL A 18 -9.47 -1.50 7.96
N ARG A 19 -9.80 -0.56 8.84
CA ARG A 19 -8.84 0.40 9.42
C ARG A 19 -7.73 -0.29 10.22
N VAL A 20 -8.07 -1.29 11.02
CA VAL A 20 -7.09 -2.08 11.77
C VAL A 20 -6.16 -2.84 10.82
N LEU A 21 -6.72 -3.48 9.79
CA LEU A 21 -5.92 -4.22 8.82
C LEU A 21 -5.02 -3.29 7.99
N GLN A 22 -5.50 -2.10 7.59
CA GLN A 22 -4.68 -1.06 6.97
C GLN A 22 -3.50 -0.67 7.85
N ALA A 23 -3.74 -0.44 9.15
CA ALA A 23 -2.69 -0.06 10.09
C ALA A 23 -1.61 -1.15 10.20
N ILE A 24 -2.02 -2.42 10.34
CA ILE A 24 -1.10 -3.57 10.39
C ILE A 24 -0.28 -3.65 9.11
N CYS A 25 -0.92 -3.57 7.94
CA CYS A 25 -0.24 -3.62 6.66
C CYS A 25 0.79 -2.49 6.51
N MET A 26 0.47 -1.27 6.94
CA MET A 26 1.41 -0.15 6.87
C MET A 26 2.60 -0.30 7.82
N ILE A 27 2.40 -0.79 9.04
CA ILE A 27 3.50 -1.05 9.98
C ILE A 27 4.48 -2.05 9.39
N ILE A 28 3.96 -3.12 8.77
CA ILE A 28 4.79 -4.13 8.08
C ILE A 28 5.56 -3.49 6.91
N VAL A 29 4.89 -2.69 6.06
CA VAL A 29 5.53 -1.99 4.93
C VAL A 29 6.64 -1.06 5.43
N ILE A 30 6.38 -0.27 6.48
CA ILE A 30 7.36 0.63 7.08
C ILE A 30 8.57 -0.15 7.59
N GLY A 31 8.35 -1.27 8.30
CA GLY A 31 9.42 -2.10 8.84
C GLY A 31 10.30 -2.77 7.78
N ILE A 32 9.69 -3.29 6.71
CA ILE A 32 10.43 -3.89 5.60
C ILE A 32 11.19 -2.81 4.83
N CYS A 33 10.56 -1.68 4.51
CA CYS A 33 11.18 -0.60 3.76
C CYS A 33 12.31 0.07 4.54
N SER A 34 12.17 0.29 5.85
CA SER A 34 13.20 0.92 6.67
C SER A 34 14.45 0.05 6.76
N ASN A 35 14.29 -1.26 6.94
CA ASN A 35 15.39 -2.21 6.92
C ASN A 35 16.08 -2.24 5.55
N PHE A 36 15.29 -2.30 4.46
CA PHE A 36 15.83 -2.26 3.11
C PHE A 36 16.64 -0.99 2.82
N VAL A 37 16.13 0.18 3.22
CA VAL A 37 16.85 1.46 3.10
C VAL A 37 18.12 1.47 3.95
N GLN A 38 18.07 0.95 5.18
CA GLN A 38 19.23 0.88 6.06
C GLN A 38 20.35 0.03 5.43
N MET A 39 20.02 -1.14 4.88
CA MET A 39 21.00 -2.00 4.22
C MET A 39 21.69 -1.29 3.04
N ILE A 40 20.95 -0.50 2.25
CA ILE A 40 21.52 0.22 1.10
C ILE A 40 22.40 1.39 1.57
N VAL A 41 21.90 2.20 2.50
CA VAL A 41 22.65 3.36 3.01
C VAL A 41 23.96 2.94 3.68
N THR A 42 24.01 1.78 4.36
CA THR A 42 25.27 1.25 4.93
C THR A 42 26.33 0.91 3.88
N THR A 43 25.97 0.75 2.61
CA THR A 43 26.92 0.53 1.51
C THR A 43 27.45 1.83 0.89
N GLY A 44 27.00 3.00 1.37
CA GLY A 44 27.41 4.30 0.85
C GLY A 44 26.71 4.72 -0.44
N VAL A 45 25.63 4.04 -0.83
CA VAL A 45 24.85 4.32 -2.05
C VAL A 45 23.48 4.91 -1.68
N GLU A 46 22.95 5.78 -2.53
CA GLU A 46 21.63 6.36 -2.34
C GLU A 46 20.51 5.31 -2.56
N PRO A 47 19.50 5.24 -1.68
CA PRO A 47 18.41 4.29 -1.83
C PRO A 47 17.50 4.66 -3.03
N PRO A 48 16.89 3.66 -3.69
CA PRO A 48 15.94 3.90 -4.78
C PRO A 48 14.78 4.80 -4.35
N LYS A 49 14.49 5.79 -5.19
CA LYS A 49 13.48 6.85 -4.93
C LYS A 49 12.08 6.27 -4.72
N GLU A 50 11.78 5.13 -5.32
CA GLU A 50 10.50 4.44 -5.24
C GLU A 50 10.25 3.88 -3.82
N PHE A 51 11.27 3.33 -3.17
CA PHE A 51 11.17 2.82 -1.80
C PHE A 51 11.09 3.97 -0.78
N VAL A 52 11.89 5.02 -0.97
CA VAL A 52 11.83 6.23 -0.14
C VAL A 52 10.46 6.91 -0.28
N GLY A 53 9.94 7.01 -1.50
CA GLY A 53 8.61 7.53 -1.78
C GLY A 53 7.52 6.71 -1.10
N THR A 54 7.57 5.38 -1.24
CA THR A 54 6.59 4.47 -0.60
C THR A 54 6.65 4.55 0.92
N LEU A 55 7.85 4.63 1.51
CA LEU A 55 8.03 4.81 2.95
C LEU A 55 7.40 6.13 3.42
N SER A 56 7.62 7.23 2.70
CA SER A 56 7.06 8.54 3.05
C SER A 56 5.52 8.54 3.04
N VAL A 57 4.91 7.96 2.00
CA VAL A 57 3.45 7.84 1.87
C VAL A 57 2.90 6.95 2.98
N ALA A 58 3.55 5.82 3.28
CA ALA A 58 3.13 4.90 4.34
C ALA A 58 3.15 5.58 5.73
N CYS A 59 4.16 6.41 6.03
CA CYS A 59 4.24 7.17 7.27
C CYS A 59 3.10 8.18 7.41
N ILE A 60 2.83 8.96 6.36
CA ILE A 60 1.73 9.95 6.34
C ILE A 60 0.38 9.24 6.47
N ALA A 61 0.18 8.16 5.72
CA ALA A 61 -1.03 7.36 5.78
C ALA A 61 -1.24 6.74 7.17
N THR A 62 -0.18 6.31 7.86
CA THR A 62 -0.26 5.77 9.23
C THR A 62 -0.76 6.81 10.22
N LEU A 63 -0.23 8.04 10.16
CA LEU A 63 -0.71 9.15 10.99
C LEU A 63 -2.18 9.48 10.68
N TYR A 64 -2.55 9.50 9.40
CA TYR A 64 -3.94 9.71 8.98
C TYR A 64 -4.88 8.65 9.55
N ILE A 65 -4.53 7.36 9.48
CA ILE A 65 -5.39 6.29 10.02
C ILE A 65 -5.62 6.48 11.52
N MET A 66 -4.57 6.81 12.28
CA MET A 66 -4.68 7.06 13.72
C MET A 66 -5.66 8.20 14.03
N VAL A 67 -5.55 9.31 13.29
CA VAL A 67 -6.43 10.47 13.46
C VAL A 67 -7.86 10.17 12.99
N SER A 68 -8.02 9.46 11.87
CA SER A 68 -9.31 9.11 11.30
C SER A 68 -10.15 8.25 12.26
N VAL A 69 -9.51 7.38 13.02
CA VAL A 69 -10.15 6.55 14.04
C VAL A 69 -10.71 7.41 15.18
N GLY A 70 -9.98 8.44 15.62
CA GLY A 70 -10.47 9.41 16.61
C GLY A 70 -11.69 10.19 16.13
N TYR A 71 -11.66 10.68 14.89
CA TYR A 71 -12.79 11.36 14.26
C TYR A 71 -14.00 10.44 14.03
N TYR A 72 -13.77 9.15 13.80
CA TYR A 72 -14.85 8.16 13.65
C TYR A 72 -15.66 8.01 14.94
N TRP A 73 -14.98 8.07 16.10
CA TRP A 73 -15.61 8.02 17.42
C TRP A 73 -16.27 9.33 17.86
N SER A 74 -15.88 10.48 17.30
CA SER A 74 -16.44 11.79 17.70
C SER A 74 -17.83 12.09 17.10
N HIS A 75 -18.45 11.15 16.39
CA HIS A 75 -19.77 11.31 15.75
C HIS A 75 -19.89 12.55 14.84
N ALA A 76 -18.77 13.07 14.33
CA ALA A 76 -18.75 14.22 13.44
C ALA A 76 -19.25 13.83 12.04
N ASN A 77 -20.52 14.11 11.72
CA ASN A 77 -21.16 13.74 10.45
C ASN A 77 -20.48 14.31 9.20
N LEU A 78 -19.82 15.48 9.30
CA LEU A 78 -19.00 16.03 8.21
C LEU A 78 -17.69 15.24 8.03
N GLY A 79 -17.16 14.67 9.11
CA GLY A 79 -15.89 13.94 9.13
C GLY A 79 -15.89 12.71 8.23
N LEU A 80 -17.03 12.01 8.09
CA LEU A 80 -17.15 10.83 7.22
C LEU A 80 -16.92 11.14 5.73
N LEU A 81 -17.43 12.28 5.24
CA LEU A 81 -17.29 12.67 3.84
C LEU A 81 -15.87 13.16 3.56
N VAL A 82 -15.30 13.95 4.48
CA VAL A 82 -13.89 14.38 4.41
C VAL A 82 -12.95 13.17 4.44
N MET A 83 -13.22 12.16 5.28
CA MET A 83 -12.44 10.92 5.29
C MET A 83 -12.48 10.18 3.96
N THR A 84 -13.63 10.17 3.28
CA THR A 84 -13.73 9.55 1.94
C THR A 84 -12.79 10.24 0.96
N GLY A 85 -12.76 11.57 0.97
CA GLY A 85 -11.86 12.36 0.12
C GLY A 85 -10.40 12.02 0.38
N VAL A 86 -9.97 11.99 1.64
CA VAL A 86 -8.58 11.67 2.00
C VAL A 86 -8.24 10.21 1.67
N ASP A 87 -9.13 9.26 1.93
CA ASP A 87 -8.94 7.85 1.56
C ASP A 87 -8.77 7.67 0.05
N SER A 88 -9.51 8.42 -0.76
CA SER A 88 -9.39 8.37 -2.22
C SER A 88 -8.05 8.93 -2.71
N LEU A 89 -7.54 9.97 -2.05
CA LEU A 89 -6.22 10.54 -2.35
C LEU A 89 -5.10 9.57 -1.97
N LEU A 90 -5.21 8.92 -0.80
CA LEU A 90 -4.28 7.87 -0.36
C LEU A 90 -4.35 6.65 -1.28
N LEU A 91 -5.54 6.26 -1.76
CA LEU A 91 -5.70 5.19 -2.74
C LEU A 91 -4.90 5.49 -4.01
N ILE A 92 -5.03 6.70 -4.57
CA ILE A 92 -4.28 7.11 -5.75
C ILE A 92 -2.77 7.06 -5.48
N ALA A 93 -2.31 7.56 -4.32
CA ALA A 93 -0.90 7.51 -3.94
C ALA A 93 -0.37 6.06 -3.88
N PHE A 94 -1.11 5.14 -3.26
CA PHE A 94 -0.72 3.73 -3.20
C PHE A 94 -0.79 3.01 -4.55
N ILE A 95 -1.70 3.40 -5.46
CA ILE A 95 -1.72 2.91 -6.84
C ILE A 95 -0.43 3.32 -7.56
N VAL A 96 -0.01 4.57 -7.43
CA VAL A 96 1.25 5.04 -8.02
C VAL A 96 2.43 4.24 -7.48
N CYS A 97 2.51 4.04 -6.15
CA CYS A 97 3.54 3.19 -5.53
C CYS A 97 3.49 1.74 -6.04
N ALA A 98 2.31 1.14 -6.17
CA ALA A 98 2.17 -0.23 -6.64
C ALA A 98 2.61 -0.39 -8.10
N VAL A 99 2.34 0.61 -8.96
CA VAL A 99 2.75 0.60 -10.37
C VAL A 99 4.24 0.86 -10.52
N THR A 100 4.82 1.81 -9.77
CA THR A 100 6.26 2.10 -9.86
C THR A 100 7.11 0.95 -9.33
N LEU A 101 6.71 0.32 -8.21
CA LEU A 101 7.36 -0.87 -7.67
C LEU A 101 7.09 -2.12 -8.53
N GLY A 102 5.91 -2.23 -9.16
CA GLY A 102 5.53 -3.40 -9.94
C GLY A 102 6.33 -3.59 -11.23
N LYS A 103 6.76 -2.49 -11.86
CA LYS A 103 7.53 -2.52 -13.12
C LYS A 103 8.78 -3.41 -13.06
N PRO A 104 9.71 -3.23 -12.10
CA PRO A 104 10.87 -4.13 -11.98
C PRO A 104 10.54 -5.47 -11.31
N MET A 105 9.58 -5.50 -10.37
CA MET A 105 9.34 -6.66 -9.51
C MET A 105 8.50 -7.77 -10.17
N SER A 106 7.67 -7.42 -11.15
CA SER A 106 6.81 -8.39 -11.85
C SER A 106 7.61 -9.43 -12.64
N TYR A 107 8.85 -9.11 -13.01
CA TYR A 107 9.72 -9.95 -13.84
C TYR A 107 10.80 -10.68 -13.03
N LEU A 108 10.92 -10.39 -11.73
CA LEU A 108 11.99 -10.94 -10.90
C LEU A 108 11.56 -12.24 -10.22
N ASN A 109 12.34 -13.31 -10.45
CA ASN A 109 12.19 -14.60 -9.80
C ASN A 109 13.17 -14.73 -8.63
N CYS A 110 12.68 -14.63 -7.39
CA CYS A 110 13.53 -14.72 -6.21
C CYS A 110 14.09 -16.13 -5.91
N TYR A 111 13.67 -17.15 -6.66
CA TYR A 111 14.10 -18.55 -6.44
C TYR A 111 15.40 -18.91 -7.15
N VAL A 112 15.83 -18.10 -8.12
CA VAL A 112 17.03 -18.33 -8.93
C VAL A 112 18.25 -17.56 -8.40
N ILE A 113 18.01 -16.49 -7.62
CA ILE A 113 19.05 -15.69 -6.98
C ILE A 113 19.89 -16.54 -6.02
N GLY A 114 21.17 -16.72 -6.33
CA GLY A 114 22.15 -17.48 -5.55
C GLY A 114 22.32 -18.95 -5.97
N LYS A 115 21.60 -19.43 -7.00
CA LYS A 115 21.96 -20.67 -7.70
C LYS A 115 22.90 -20.30 -8.85
N SER A 116 24.16 -20.68 -8.74
CA SER A 116 25.22 -20.46 -9.73
C SER A 116 24.90 -21.10 -11.11
N SER A 117 24.14 -20.41 -11.94
CA SER A 117 24.17 -20.53 -13.41
C SER A 117 23.89 -19.17 -14.01
N SER A 118 24.98 -18.49 -14.33
CA SER A 118 25.06 -17.13 -14.86
C SER A 118 24.30 -16.97 -16.18
N GLU A 119 23.95 -18.06 -16.86
CA GLU A 119 23.34 -18.04 -18.18
C GLU A 119 21.82 -17.88 -18.14
N VAL A 120 21.12 -18.38 -17.12
CA VAL A 120 19.65 -18.35 -17.04
C VAL A 120 19.14 -17.04 -16.44
N ASP A 121 19.81 -16.53 -15.40
CA ASP A 121 19.49 -15.24 -14.78
C ASP A 121 19.82 -14.05 -15.69
N ALA A 122 20.92 -14.14 -16.44
CA ALA A 122 21.23 -13.17 -17.47
C ALA A 122 20.20 -13.22 -18.60
N GLN A 123 19.70 -14.38 -19.04
CA GLN A 123 18.74 -14.46 -20.16
C GLN A 123 17.39 -13.78 -19.85
N TYR A 124 16.81 -13.96 -18.66
CA TYR A 124 15.53 -13.32 -18.31
C TYR A 124 15.69 -11.84 -17.95
N ALA A 125 16.77 -11.49 -17.23
CA ALA A 125 17.11 -10.09 -16.97
C ALA A 125 17.49 -9.35 -18.27
N TYR A 126 18.22 -9.99 -19.19
CA TYR A 126 18.62 -9.44 -20.49
C TYR A 126 17.45 -9.34 -21.46
N ALA A 127 16.55 -10.33 -21.51
CA ALA A 127 15.35 -10.26 -22.35
C ALA A 127 14.44 -9.08 -21.93
N PHE A 128 14.31 -8.83 -20.63
CA PHE A 128 13.56 -7.68 -20.12
C PHE A 128 14.34 -6.37 -20.25
N VAL A 129 15.64 -6.33 -19.95
CA VAL A 129 16.50 -5.14 -20.17
C VAL A 129 16.55 -4.78 -21.65
N THR A 130 16.49 -5.74 -22.57
CA THR A 130 16.42 -5.50 -24.02
C THR A 130 15.04 -4.99 -24.44
N ALA A 131 13.95 -5.58 -23.92
CA ALA A 131 12.59 -5.09 -24.16
C ALA A 131 12.35 -3.69 -23.54
N THR A 132 12.99 -3.42 -22.41
CA THR A 132 12.88 -2.18 -21.64
C THR A 132 13.79 -1.12 -22.23
N SER A 133 15.04 -1.43 -22.62
CA SER A 133 15.99 -0.53 -23.30
C SER A 133 15.49 -0.06 -24.66
N GLN A 134 14.82 -0.92 -25.43
CA GLN A 134 14.15 -0.54 -26.68
C GLN A 134 13.00 0.45 -26.47
N ASN A 135 12.42 0.52 -25.27
CA ASN A 135 11.35 1.45 -24.90
C ASN A 135 11.84 2.58 -23.94
N LEU A 136 13.13 2.61 -23.59
CA LEU A 136 13.72 3.49 -22.57
C LEU A 136 14.36 4.78 -23.08
N ASN A 137 14.21 5.12 -24.37
CA ASN A 137 14.74 6.37 -24.94
C ASN A 137 14.01 7.65 -24.43
N LYS A 138 13.55 7.65 -23.17
CA LYS A 138 13.09 8.83 -22.43
C LYS A 138 13.97 8.99 -21.18
N PRO A 139 14.60 10.16 -20.98
CA PRO A 139 15.70 10.35 -20.03
C PRO A 139 15.30 10.18 -18.56
N GLY A 140 16.13 9.48 -17.77
CA GLY A 140 15.97 9.25 -16.32
C GLY A 140 16.16 7.78 -15.91
N SER A 141 17.41 7.31 -15.87
CA SER A 141 17.76 5.90 -15.63
C SER A 141 17.44 5.42 -14.20
N ASN A 142 16.29 4.77 -14.01
CA ASN A 142 15.90 4.08 -12.76
C ASN A 142 16.41 2.63 -12.75
N MET A 143 17.72 2.42 -12.92
CA MET A 143 18.36 1.09 -12.91
C MET A 143 18.79 0.60 -11.52
N ASP A 144 18.70 1.43 -10.48
CA ASP A 144 19.14 1.06 -9.12
C ASP A 144 18.21 0.04 -8.46
N LEU A 145 16.89 0.21 -8.58
CA LEU A 145 15.98 -0.62 -7.79
C LEU A 145 16.05 -2.12 -8.16
N MET A 146 16.13 -2.42 -9.46
CA MET A 146 16.23 -3.80 -9.94
C MET A 146 17.57 -4.43 -9.54
N HIS A 147 18.66 -3.64 -9.58
CA HIS A 147 19.97 -4.08 -9.14
C HIS A 147 19.93 -4.48 -7.66
N TRP A 148 19.48 -3.59 -6.77
CA TRP A 148 19.44 -3.82 -5.33
C TRP A 148 18.47 -4.94 -4.90
N ALA A 149 17.31 -5.03 -5.57
CA ALA A 149 16.35 -6.11 -5.34
C ALA A 149 16.88 -7.48 -5.80
N GLY A 150 17.78 -7.52 -6.77
CA GLY A 150 18.38 -8.75 -7.33
C GLY A 150 19.66 -9.24 -6.65
N VAL A 151 20.32 -8.41 -5.82
CA VAL A 151 21.64 -8.74 -5.23
C VAL A 151 21.60 -9.95 -4.29
N THR A 152 20.54 -10.08 -3.48
CA THR A 152 20.37 -11.25 -2.60
C THR A 152 18.94 -11.78 -2.66
N ARG A 153 18.80 -13.08 -2.39
CA ARG A 153 17.48 -13.72 -2.28
C ARG A 153 16.61 -13.03 -1.24
N ASN A 154 17.21 -12.61 -0.12
CA ASN A 154 16.50 -11.94 0.96
C ASN A 154 15.96 -10.57 0.52
N ASN A 155 16.78 -9.78 -0.19
CA ASN A 155 16.38 -8.47 -0.73
C ASN A 155 15.23 -8.59 -1.74
N CYS A 156 15.28 -9.60 -2.60
CA CYS A 156 14.21 -9.87 -3.57
C CYS A 156 12.87 -10.15 -2.89
N PHE A 157 12.86 -11.02 -1.88
CA PHE A 157 11.63 -11.32 -1.13
C PHE A 157 11.12 -10.11 -0.34
N GLN A 158 12.00 -9.32 0.27
CA GLN A 158 11.61 -8.09 0.96
C GLN A 158 10.94 -7.10 0.01
N ALA A 159 11.55 -6.84 -1.15
CA ALA A 159 10.99 -5.92 -2.13
C ALA A 159 9.66 -6.45 -2.71
N LYS A 160 9.55 -7.77 -2.93
CA LYS A 160 8.33 -8.39 -3.47
C LYS A 160 7.20 -8.39 -2.44
N ALA A 161 7.53 -8.57 -1.17
CA ALA A 161 6.60 -8.42 -0.06
C ALA A 161 6.10 -6.99 0.05
N THR A 162 6.98 -5.98 -0.02
CA THR A 162 6.56 -4.56 -0.04
C THR A 162 5.59 -4.29 -1.19
N TRP A 163 5.92 -4.73 -2.41
CA TRP A 163 5.02 -4.56 -3.56
C TRP A 163 3.66 -5.24 -3.34
N GLY A 164 3.63 -6.51 -2.90
CA GLY A 164 2.39 -7.22 -2.60
C GLY A 164 1.55 -6.53 -1.52
N MET A 165 2.20 -6.00 -0.48
CA MET A 165 1.53 -5.26 0.59
C MET A 165 0.96 -3.92 0.10
N THR A 166 1.63 -3.23 -0.84
CA THR A 166 1.06 -2.02 -1.47
C THR A 166 -0.20 -2.32 -2.28
N ILE A 167 -0.28 -3.47 -2.95
CA ILE A 167 -1.50 -3.93 -3.63
C ILE A 167 -2.61 -4.21 -2.62
N ALA A 168 -2.29 -4.91 -1.52
CA ALA A 168 -3.25 -5.18 -0.46
C ALA A 168 -3.81 -3.87 0.14
N LEU A 169 -2.95 -2.86 0.36
CA LEU A 169 -3.38 -1.54 0.82
C LEU A 169 -4.33 -0.87 -0.19
N CYS A 170 -4.09 -0.97 -1.50
CA CYS A 170 -5.02 -0.46 -2.51
C CYS A 170 -6.42 -1.07 -2.38
N VAL A 171 -6.50 -2.39 -2.18
CA VAL A 171 -7.79 -3.08 -1.98
C VAL A 171 -8.48 -2.57 -0.71
N LEU A 172 -7.73 -2.42 0.40
CA LEU A 172 -8.28 -1.95 1.67
C LEU A 172 -8.73 -0.48 1.60
N PHE A 173 -7.99 0.40 0.92
CA PHE A 173 -8.43 1.79 0.72
C PHE A 173 -9.64 1.88 -0.21
N THR A 174 -9.74 0.99 -1.20
CA THR A 174 -10.93 0.89 -2.06
C THR A 174 -12.17 0.49 -1.26
N THR A 175 -12.05 -0.51 -0.38
CA THR A 175 -13.17 -0.89 0.50
C THR A 175 -13.53 0.26 1.44
N SER A 176 -12.56 0.94 2.04
CA SER A 176 -12.81 2.13 2.87
C SER A 176 -13.56 3.24 2.13
N CYS A 177 -13.17 3.53 0.88
CA CYS A 177 -13.84 4.50 0.02
C CYS A 177 -15.29 4.13 -0.31
N ALA A 178 -15.64 2.83 -0.36
CA ALA A 178 -17.01 2.38 -0.57
C ALA A 178 -17.86 2.42 0.71
N LEU A 179 -17.25 2.11 1.86
CA LEU A 179 -17.94 2.05 3.15
C LEU A 179 -18.28 3.44 3.72
N LEU A 180 -17.42 4.43 3.57
CA LEU A 180 -17.62 5.76 4.17
C LEU A 180 -18.83 6.54 3.59
N PRO A 181 -19.02 6.64 2.26
CA PRO A 181 -20.20 7.30 1.69
C PRO A 181 -21.50 6.57 2.00
N THR A 182 -21.46 5.23 2.04
CA THR A 182 -22.64 4.42 2.35
C THR A 182 -23.06 4.57 3.81
N LEU A 183 -22.09 4.65 4.74
CA LEU A 183 -22.33 5.00 6.15
C LEU A 183 -22.88 6.42 6.29
N TRP A 184 -22.31 7.40 5.58
CA TRP A 184 -22.80 8.78 5.60
C TRP A 184 -24.25 8.89 5.11
N TYR A 185 -24.58 8.20 4.01
CA TYR A 185 -25.93 8.16 3.46
C TYR A 185 -26.94 7.50 4.41
N LYS A 186 -26.56 6.38 5.06
CA LYS A 186 -27.43 5.70 6.03
C LYS A 186 -27.60 6.47 7.33
N ASN A 187 -26.57 7.20 7.77
CA ASN A 187 -26.64 8.04 8.95
C ASN A 187 -27.59 9.25 8.77
N LYS A 188 -27.76 9.74 7.53
CA LYS A 188 -28.74 10.81 7.23
C LYS A 188 -30.19 10.32 7.18
N LYS A 189 -30.43 9.01 7.03
CA LYS A 189 -31.78 8.45 7.04
C LYS A 189 -32.21 8.14 8.47
N PRO A 190 -33.51 8.30 8.81
CA PRO A 190 -34.03 7.80 10.07
C PRO A 190 -33.71 6.31 10.18
N ALA A 191 -33.33 5.87 11.39
CA ALA A 191 -33.01 4.47 11.64
C ALA A 191 -34.19 3.60 11.15
N PRO A 192 -33.93 2.51 10.39
CA PRO A 192 -35.01 1.58 10.05
C PRO A 192 -35.61 1.08 11.36
N LYS A 193 -36.92 1.28 11.55
CA LYS A 193 -37.65 0.75 12.70
C LYS A 193 -37.38 -0.74 12.78
N THR A 194 -36.83 -1.19 13.89
CA THR A 194 -36.68 -2.62 14.17
C THR A 194 -38.05 -3.26 14.21
N ILE A 195 -38.17 -4.49 13.69
CA ILE A 195 -39.44 -5.24 13.52
C ILE A 195 -40.10 -5.59 14.88
N GLU A 196 -39.51 -5.21 16.00
CA GLU A 196 -40.07 -5.38 17.35
C GLU A 196 -41.19 -4.38 17.72
N GLU A 197 -41.52 -3.41 16.85
CA GLU A 197 -42.61 -2.44 17.07
C GLU A 197 -43.68 -2.47 15.96
N ALA A 198 -44.12 -3.67 15.53
CA ALA A 198 -45.28 -3.85 14.64
C ALA A 198 -46.27 -4.86 15.21
#